data_AF-A0A1K0JKM1-F1
#
_entry.id   AF-A0A1K0JKM1-F1
#
_cell.length_a   1.000
_cell.length_b   1.000
_cell.length_c   1.000
_cell.angle_alpha   90.00
_cell.angle_beta   90.00
_cell.angle_gamma   90.00
#
_symmetry.space_group_name_H-M   'P 1'
#
loop_
_entity.id
_entity.type
_entity.pdbx_description
1 polymer ?
#
loop_
_entity_poly.entity_id
_entity_poly.type
_entity_poly.pdbx_seq_one_letter_code
_entity_poly.pdbx_strand_id
1 'polypeptide(L)'
;MKSTNEQSLRFQVEKWLAPSSTTPVHVVEFSRTHSGRRRYVCVETTHPAGLRALFFFRHDDGCWRVFPPVVDRQKKSTDRLAL
;
A
#
# COMPACT_ATOMS: atom_id res chain seq x y z
N MET A 1 3.47 17.17 -14.64
CA MET A 1 3.86 15.74 -14.70
C MET A 1 4.30 15.33 -13.31
N LYS A 2 3.56 14.49 -12.58
CA LYS A 2 4.11 13.91 -11.33
C LYS A 2 5.29 13.05 -11.72
N SER A 3 6.45 13.32 -11.16
CA SER A 3 7.63 12.49 -11.41
C SER A 3 7.27 11.05 -11.02
N THR A 4 7.63 10.06 -11.84
CA THR A 4 7.34 8.63 -11.57
C THR A 4 7.87 8.20 -10.19
N ASN A 5 8.84 8.94 -9.66
CA ASN A 5 9.46 8.72 -8.36
C ASN A 5 8.53 9.06 -7.18
N GLU A 6 7.73 10.13 -7.26
CA GLU A 6 6.77 10.57 -6.21
C GLU A 6 5.67 9.55 -5.88
N GLN A 7 5.59 8.48 -6.66
CA GLN A 7 4.57 7.44 -6.54
C GLN A 7 5.19 6.04 -6.36
N SER A 8 6.52 5.97 -6.24
CA SER A 8 7.25 4.75 -5.95
C SER A 8 7.05 4.30 -4.49
N LEU A 9 7.28 3.02 -4.22
CA LEU A 9 7.25 2.51 -2.84
C LEU A 9 8.27 3.24 -1.96
N ARG A 10 9.49 3.45 -2.47
CA ARG A 10 10.57 4.13 -1.76
C ARG A 10 10.17 5.54 -1.34
N PHE A 11 9.64 6.33 -2.26
CA PHE A 11 9.18 7.68 -1.96
C PHE A 11 8.09 7.69 -0.89
N GLN A 12 7.15 6.74 -0.96
CA GLN A 12 6.06 6.66 0.02
C GLN A 12 6.60 6.23 1.40
N VAL A 13 7.55 5.32 1.47
CA VAL A 13 8.24 4.95 2.71
C VAL A 13 8.95 6.17 3.31
N GLU A 14 9.73 6.89 2.52
CA GLU A 14 10.43 8.11 2.96
C GLU A 14 9.43 9.17 3.47
N LYS A 15 8.33 9.37 2.75
CA LYS A 15 7.28 10.34 3.10
C LYS A 15 6.56 10.04 4.41
N TRP A 16 6.20 8.78 4.65
CA TRP A 16 5.30 8.42 5.76
C TRP A 16 6.03 7.88 6.98
N LEU A 17 7.13 7.15 6.79
CA LEU A 17 7.92 6.60 7.88
C LEU A 17 9.08 7.50 8.28
N ALA A 18 9.53 8.41 7.40
CA ALA A 18 10.64 9.31 7.62
C ALA A 18 11.87 8.63 8.28
N PRO A 19 12.36 7.51 7.70
CA PRO A 19 13.53 6.82 8.25
C PRO A 19 14.73 7.75 8.23
N SER A 20 15.52 7.75 9.31
CA SER A 20 16.79 8.48 9.35
C SER A 20 17.84 7.78 8.49
N SER A 21 18.90 8.48 8.10
CA SER A 21 20.01 7.89 7.30
C SER A 21 20.69 6.70 7.99
N THR A 22 20.61 6.63 9.32
CA THR A 22 21.16 5.57 10.15
C THR A 22 20.15 4.49 10.53
N THR A 23 18.87 4.68 10.18
CA THR A 23 17.79 3.77 10.55
C THR A 23 17.45 2.85 9.37
N PRO A 24 17.62 1.53 9.50
CA PRO A 24 17.19 0.62 8.46
C PRO A 24 15.66 0.56 8.34
N VAL A 25 15.21 0.18 7.16
CA VAL A 25 13.81 -0.09 6.84
C VAL A 25 13.67 -1.56 6.51
N HIS A 26 12.67 -2.23 7.08
CA HIS A 26 12.43 -3.66 6.88
C HIS A 26 11.04 -3.91 6.30
N VAL A 27 10.95 -4.84 5.36
CA VAL A 27 9.66 -5.40 4.92
C VAL A 27 9.36 -6.60 5.80
N VAL A 28 8.34 -6.49 6.64
CA VAL A 28 7.93 -7.58 7.56
C VAL A 28 6.80 -8.43 7.01
N GLU A 29 6.06 -7.89 6.04
CA GLU A 29 5.00 -8.64 5.37
C GLU A 29 4.92 -8.24 3.90
N PHE A 30 4.65 -9.21 3.04
CA PHE A 30 4.30 -8.98 1.64
C PHE A 30 3.26 -10.00 1.19
N SER A 31 2.15 -9.52 0.64
CA SER A 31 1.07 -10.38 0.19
C SER A 31 0.17 -9.69 -0.85
N ARG A 32 -1.05 -10.20 -1.03
CA ARG A 32 -2.11 -9.64 -1.86
C ARG A 32 -3.40 -9.48 -1.06
N THR A 33 -4.13 -8.41 -1.32
CA THR A 33 -5.46 -8.21 -0.73
C THR A 33 -6.41 -9.33 -1.16
N HIS A 34 -7.24 -9.81 -0.23
CA HIS A 34 -8.20 -10.88 -0.51
C HIS A 34 -9.16 -10.47 -1.64
N SER A 35 -9.74 -9.29 -1.51
CA SER A 35 -10.55 -8.65 -2.53
C SER A 35 -9.65 -7.91 -3.53
N GLY A 36 -9.78 -8.25 -4.81
CA GLY A 36 -9.07 -7.59 -5.89
C GLY A 36 -7.62 -8.05 -6.14
N ARG A 37 -7.01 -8.86 -5.28
CA ARG A 37 -5.65 -9.44 -5.48
C ARG A 37 -4.53 -8.42 -5.72
N ARG A 38 -4.66 -7.18 -5.22
CA ARG A 38 -3.61 -6.15 -5.35
C ARG A 38 -2.50 -6.39 -4.34
N ARG A 39 -1.25 -6.12 -4.73
CA ARG A 39 -0.08 -6.31 -3.86
C ARG A 39 -0.06 -5.29 -2.73
N TYR A 40 0.37 -5.72 -1.55
CA TYR A 40 0.73 -4.82 -0.47
C TYR A 40 2.00 -5.30 0.24
N VAL A 41 2.67 -4.36 0.92
CA VAL A 41 3.78 -4.62 1.85
C VAL A 41 3.46 -3.98 3.19
N CYS A 42 3.89 -4.60 4.28
CA CYS A 42 4.06 -3.93 5.58
C CYS A 42 5.54 -3.59 5.73
N VAL A 43 5.82 -2.33 5.99
CA VAL A 43 7.17 -1.81 6.15
C VAL A 43 7.30 -1.24 7.55
N GLU A 44 8.37 -1.62 8.24
CA GLU A 44 8.69 -1.12 9.57
C GLU A 44 10.02 -0.38 9.60
N THR A 45 10.17 0.52 10.57
CA THR A 45 11.41 1.22 10.88
C THR A 45 11.47 1.57 12.38
N THR A 46 12.67 1.69 12.93
CA THR A 46 12.88 2.10 14.32
C THR A 46 12.93 3.63 14.44
N HIS A 47 12.14 4.20 15.35
CA HIS A 47 12.15 5.62 15.67
C HIS A 47 12.61 5.81 17.13
N PRO A 48 13.17 6.96 17.52
CA PRO A 48 13.46 7.26 18.93
C PRO A 48 12.28 7.09 19.90
N ALA A 49 11.05 7.13 19.38
CA ALA A 49 9.80 6.96 20.13
C ALA A 49 9.24 5.53 20.08
N GLY A 50 9.94 4.58 19.43
CA GLY A 50 9.51 3.20 19.24
C GLY A 50 9.47 2.75 17.78
N LEU A 51 9.01 1.52 17.56
CA LEU A 51 8.81 0.96 16.22
C LEU A 51 7.62 1.63 15.52
N ARG A 52 7.78 1.90 14.23
CA ARG A 52 6.70 2.39 13.35
C ARG A 52 6.53 1.43 12.20
N ALA A 53 5.29 1.06 11.89
CA ALA A 53 4.96 0.22 10.75
C ALA A 53 3.77 0.79 9.97
N LEU A 54 3.84 0.70 8.64
CA LEU A 54 2.74 1.07 7.75
C LEU A 54 2.58 0.05 6.64
N PHE A 55 1.32 -0.13 6.23
CA PHE A 55 0.99 -0.86 5.02
C PHE A 55 1.02 0.07 3.80
N PHE A 56 1.62 -0.41 2.72
CA PHE A 56 1.63 0.26 1.43
C PHE A 56 0.99 -0.67 0.41
N PHE A 57 0.05 -0.14 -0.36
CA PHE A 57 -0.74 -0.88 -1.35
C PHE A 57 -0.38 -0.41 -2.75
N ARG A 58 -0.19 -1.36 -3.66
CA ARG A 58 0.01 -1.07 -5.08
C ARG A 58 -1.33 -0.95 -5.77
N HIS A 59 -1.58 0.20 -6.39
CA HIS A 59 -2.78 0.51 -7.16
C HIS A 59 -2.59 0.13 -8.64
N ASP A 60 -3.69 0.14 -9.39
CA ASP A 60 -3.72 -0.33 -10.79
C ASP A 60 -2.93 0.59 -11.75
N ASP A 61 -2.79 1.86 -11.38
CA ASP A 61 -1.88 2.83 -12.03
C ASP A 61 -0.39 2.59 -11.70
N GLY A 62 -0.08 1.51 -11.00
CA GLY A 62 1.27 1.14 -10.59
C GLY A 62 1.81 1.92 -9.39
N CYS A 63 1.05 2.88 -8.87
CA CYS A 63 1.48 3.75 -7.78
C CYS A 63 1.29 3.08 -6.42
N TRP A 64 2.15 3.42 -5.46
CA TRP A 64 2.02 2.97 -4.08
C TRP A 64 1.30 4.01 -3.21
N ARG A 65 0.41 3.56 -2.32
CA ARG A 65 -0.37 4.44 -1.41
C ARG A 65 -0.56 3.76 -0.05
N VAL A 66 -0.79 4.55 1.01
CA VAL A 66 -1.02 4.04 2.38
C VAL A 66 -2.47 3.63 2.65
N PHE A 67 -3.33 3.70 1.64
CA PHE A 67 -4.70 3.24 1.70
C PHE A 67 -4.93 2.14 0.65
N PRO A 68 -5.78 1.16 0.95
CA PRO A 68 -6.08 0.08 0.02
C PRO A 68 -6.69 0.64 -1.27
N PRO A 69 -6.45 0.02 -2.42
CA PRO A 69 -7.19 0.36 -3.64
C PRO A 69 -8.68 0.21 -3.37
N VAL A 70 -9.46 1.14 -3.91
CA VAL A 70 -10.92 1.00 -3.90
C VAL A 70 -11.21 -0.27 -4.69
N VAL A 71 -11.64 -1.31 -3.98
CA VAL A 71 -12.21 -2.47 -4.64
C VAL A 71 -13.39 -1.96 -5.44
N ASP A 72 -13.39 -2.25 -6.73
CA ASP A 72 -14.60 -2.15 -7.54
C ASP A 72 -15.56 -3.15 -6.90
N ARG A 73 -16.32 -2.65 -5.91
CA ARG A 73 -17.27 -3.40 -5.10
C ARG A 73 -18.09 -4.13 -6.14
N GLN A 74 -18.03 -5.46 -6.11
CA GLN A 74 -18.79 -6.35 -6.99
C GLN A 74 -19.99 -5.59 -7.55
N LYS A 75 -19.97 -5.26 -8.85
CA LYS A 75 -21.24 -5.07 -9.55
C LYS A 75 -21.93 -6.41 -9.35
N LYS A 76 -22.77 -6.53 -8.31
CA LYS A 76 -23.69 -7.65 -8.19
C LYS A 76 -24.38 -7.66 -9.54
N SER A 77 -24.22 -8.73 -10.32
CA SER A 77 -25.04 -8.86 -11.51
C SER A 77 -26.47 -8.79 -11.01
N THR A 78 -27.16 -7.72 -11.40
CA THR A 78 -28.60 -7.59 -11.23
C THR A 78 -29.22 -8.60 -12.19
N ASP A 79 -29.12 -9.88 -11.85
CA ASP A 79 -29.71 -10.95 -12.64
C ASP A 79 -30.02 -12.13 -11.71
N ARG A 80 -30.92 -11.87 -10.74
CA ARG A 80 -31.66 -12.96 -10.09
C ARG A 80 -32.94 -12.49 -9.41
N LEU A 81 -33.82 -11.83 -10.16
CA LEU A 81 -35.25 -11.80 -9.86
C LEU A 81 -36.03 -11.78 -11.19
N ALA A 82 -36.14 -12.96 -11.79
CA ALA A 82 -37.23 -13.30 -12.68
C ALA A 82 -37.60 -14.76 -12.37
N LEU A 83 -38.61 -14.91 -11.52
CA LEU A 83 -39.41 -16.11 -11.33
C LEU A 83 -40.86 -15.64 -11.27
#